data_AF-A0A932NJ79-F1
#
_entry.id   AF-A0A932NJ79-F1
#
_cell.length_a   1.000
_cell.length_b   1.000
_cell.length_c   1.000
_cell.angle_alpha   90.00
_cell.angle_beta   90.00
_cell.angle_gamma   90.00
#
_symmetry.space_group_name_H-M   'P 1'
#
loop_
_entity.id
_entity.type
_entity.pdbx_description
1 polymer ?
#
loop_
_entity_poly.entity_id
_entity_poly.type
_entity_poly.pdbx_seq_one_letter_code
_entity_poly.pdbx_strand_id
1 'polypeptide(L)'
;MIYGVKTIGEFLLLAPTISTPTNEDNVKFAHLMAAITKPKASVAVVLAGVMPYFLERPYIDVLGKNDSYIAHLPIRVLHGANQYTDYHPGHRKWDYSYTIGKLKPDVLAQLWLNTEEAEPYLKEYTKVTIQEREMYLRTDSKEIKWDVVDSLVR
;
A
#
# COMPACT_ATOMS: atom_id res chain seq x y z
N MET A 1 -17.04 11.98 -4.79
CA MET A 1 -17.25 13.21 -3.99
C MET A 1 -17.11 14.38 -4.93
N ILE A 2 -18.10 15.28 -5.03
CA ILE A 2 -18.12 16.38 -6.02
C ILE A 2 -17.33 17.55 -5.42
N TYR A 3 -16.17 17.87 -5.99
CA TYR A 3 -15.25 18.91 -5.50
C TYR A 3 -15.45 20.25 -6.24
N GLY A 4 -16.69 20.72 -6.34
CA GLY A 4 -17.04 22.02 -6.91
C GLY A 4 -17.08 22.08 -8.44
N VAL A 5 -17.00 23.29 -9.00
CA VAL A 5 -17.28 23.56 -10.44
C VAL A 5 -16.33 22.84 -11.40
N LYS A 6 -15.12 22.48 -10.93
CA LYS A 6 -14.11 21.76 -11.72
C LYS A 6 -14.53 20.32 -12.05
N THR A 7 -15.44 19.72 -11.30
CA THR A 7 -15.89 18.33 -11.52
C THR A 7 -17.09 18.22 -12.47
N ILE A 8 -17.59 19.33 -13.05
CA ILE A 8 -18.69 19.28 -14.04
C ILE A 8 -18.24 18.54 -15.30
N GLY A 9 -17.00 18.76 -15.76
CA GLY A 9 -16.43 18.01 -16.88
C GLY A 9 -16.35 16.52 -16.60
N GLU A 10 -16.01 16.11 -15.37
CA GLU A 10 -15.99 14.70 -14.95
C GLU A 10 -17.39 14.10 -14.91
N PHE A 11 -18.37 14.84 -14.37
CA PHE A 11 -19.77 14.38 -14.30
C PHE A 11 -20.39 14.21 -15.68
N LEU A 12 -20.06 15.10 -16.61
CA LEU A 12 -20.48 15.02 -18.01
C LEU A 12 -19.63 14.06 -18.84
N LEU A 13 -18.65 13.37 -18.22
CA LEU A 13 -17.72 12.45 -18.89
C LEU A 13 -16.87 13.10 -19.99
N LEU A 14 -16.65 14.41 -19.92
CA LEU A 14 -15.83 15.22 -20.84
C LEU A 14 -14.38 15.35 -20.39
N ALA A 15 -14.09 14.96 -19.14
CA ALA A 15 -12.75 14.91 -18.58
C ALA A 15 -12.56 13.59 -17.81
N PRO A 16 -11.33 13.05 -17.76
CA PRO A 16 -11.04 11.90 -16.93
C PRO A 16 -11.32 12.21 -15.46
N THR A 17 -11.68 11.18 -14.69
CA THR A 17 -11.95 11.32 -13.26
C THR A 17 -10.72 11.81 -12.51
N ILE A 18 -10.91 12.54 -11.40
CA ILE A 18 -9.83 13.01 -10.51
C ILE A 18 -8.86 11.90 -10.05
N SER A 19 -9.31 10.64 -10.01
CA SER A 19 -8.48 9.51 -9.58
C SER A 19 -7.61 8.91 -10.69
N THR A 20 -7.75 9.35 -11.95
CA THR A 20 -6.99 8.80 -13.07
C THR A 20 -5.47 8.91 -12.87
N PRO A 21 -4.89 10.06 -12.48
CA PRO A 21 -3.45 10.16 -12.26
C PRO A 21 -2.95 9.21 -11.16
N THR A 22 -3.68 9.10 -10.04
CA THR A 22 -3.34 8.17 -8.95
C THR A 22 -3.42 6.71 -9.40
N ASN A 23 -4.39 6.37 -10.23
CA ASN A 23 -4.50 5.01 -10.75
C ASN A 23 -3.38 4.68 -11.74
N GLU A 24 -3.01 5.60 -12.64
CA GLU A 24 -1.85 5.43 -13.53
C GLU A 24 -0.55 5.22 -12.73
N ASP A 25 -0.39 5.98 -11.65
CA ASP A 25 0.74 5.86 -10.73
C ASP A 25 0.78 4.48 -10.05
N ASN A 26 -0.37 4.01 -9.57
CA ASN A 26 -0.53 2.67 -8.99
C ASN A 26 -0.23 1.54 -10.00
N VAL A 27 -0.60 1.70 -11.27
CA VAL A 27 -0.27 0.72 -12.34
C VAL A 27 1.25 0.66 -12.55
N LYS A 28 1.92 1.82 -12.66
CA LYS A 28 3.38 1.88 -12.78
C LYS A 28 4.06 1.23 -11.59
N PHE A 29 3.56 1.48 -10.39
CA PHE A 29 4.11 0.88 -9.18
C PHE A 29 3.90 -0.63 -9.13
N ALA A 30 2.73 -1.14 -9.55
CA ALA A 30 2.48 -2.57 -9.68
C ALA A 30 3.46 -3.24 -10.66
N HIS A 31 3.75 -2.63 -11.80
CA HIS A 31 4.73 -3.15 -12.75
C HIS A 31 6.16 -3.13 -12.20
N LEU A 32 6.56 -2.06 -11.50
CA LEU A 32 7.85 -2.02 -10.79
C LEU A 32 7.95 -3.18 -9.79
N MET A 33 6.90 -3.40 -9.00
CA MET A 33 6.85 -4.49 -8.04
C MET A 33 6.91 -5.87 -8.71
N ALA A 34 6.20 -6.06 -9.82
CA ALA A 34 6.24 -7.30 -10.59
C ALA A 34 7.63 -7.56 -11.19
N ALA A 35 8.36 -6.51 -11.58
CA ALA A 35 9.72 -6.62 -12.09
C ALA A 35 10.69 -7.17 -11.02
N ILE A 36 10.61 -6.64 -9.80
CA ILE A 36 11.52 -7.00 -8.69
C ILE A 36 11.10 -8.24 -7.88
N THR A 37 9.94 -8.84 -8.17
CA THR A 37 9.42 -10.02 -7.44
C THR A 37 9.14 -11.22 -8.34
N LYS A 38 9.21 -12.42 -7.75
CA LYS A 38 8.75 -13.68 -8.35
C LYS A 38 7.24 -13.86 -8.15
N PRO A 39 6.56 -14.70 -8.96
CA PRO A 39 5.10 -14.89 -8.90
C PRO A 39 4.52 -15.27 -7.53
N LYS A 40 5.31 -15.88 -6.65
CA LYS A 40 4.87 -16.31 -5.32
C LYS A 40 5.12 -15.27 -4.23
N ALA A 41 5.80 -14.16 -4.53
CA ALA A 41 6.06 -13.11 -3.56
C ALA A 41 4.74 -12.52 -3.05
N SER A 42 4.63 -12.35 -1.74
CA SER A 42 3.51 -11.70 -1.08
C SER A 42 3.79 -10.20 -0.90
N VAL A 43 2.82 -9.36 -1.26
CA VAL A 43 2.97 -7.89 -1.22
C VAL A 43 1.89 -7.26 -0.35
N ALA A 44 2.27 -6.57 0.72
CA ALA A 44 1.34 -5.77 1.50
C ALA A 44 1.11 -4.40 0.84
N VAL A 45 -0.15 -4.04 0.68
CA VAL A 45 -0.61 -2.80 0.03
C VAL A 45 -1.62 -2.07 0.90
N VAL A 46 -1.57 -0.74 0.90
CA VAL A 46 -2.60 0.11 1.53
C VAL A 46 -3.75 0.34 0.55
N LEU A 47 -3.43 0.64 -0.71
CA LEU A 47 -4.42 0.88 -1.76
C LEU A 47 -4.74 -0.43 -2.51
N ALA A 48 -5.58 -1.26 -1.89
CA ALA A 48 -6.15 -2.42 -2.57
C ALA A 48 -6.99 -2.02 -3.81
N GLY A 49 -6.97 -2.84 -4.86
CA GLY A 49 -7.64 -2.57 -6.13
C GLY A 49 -6.66 -2.61 -7.31
N VAL A 50 -6.32 -1.45 -7.87
CA VAL A 50 -5.48 -1.31 -9.07
C VAL A 50 -4.13 -2.01 -8.89
N MET A 51 -3.44 -1.77 -7.77
CA MET A 51 -2.12 -2.36 -7.54
C MET A 51 -2.17 -3.90 -7.56
N PRO A 52 -2.95 -4.58 -6.70
CA PRO A 52 -3.09 -6.04 -6.76
C PRO A 52 -3.53 -6.59 -8.12
N TYR A 53 -4.43 -5.88 -8.82
CA TYR A 53 -4.96 -6.33 -10.11
C TYR A 53 -3.86 -6.45 -11.17
N PHE A 54 -2.99 -5.44 -11.30
CA PHE A 54 -1.89 -5.46 -12.28
C PHE A 54 -0.62 -6.15 -11.78
N LEU A 55 -0.45 -6.27 -10.47
CA LEU A 55 0.72 -6.91 -9.87
C LEU A 55 0.69 -8.44 -10.05
N GLU A 56 -0.50 -9.05 -10.05
CA GLU A 56 -0.68 -10.51 -10.19
C GLU A 56 0.21 -11.30 -9.21
N ARG A 57 0.20 -10.89 -7.94
CA ARG A 57 0.89 -11.55 -6.83
C ARG A 57 -0.08 -11.78 -5.67
N PRO A 58 0.18 -12.78 -4.80
CA PRO A 58 -0.43 -12.79 -3.47
C PRO A 58 -0.29 -11.42 -2.81
N TYR A 59 -1.39 -10.85 -2.33
CA TYR A 59 -1.38 -9.54 -1.70
C TYR A 59 -2.06 -9.56 -0.35
N ILE A 60 -1.63 -8.65 0.52
CA ILE A 60 -2.18 -8.44 1.85
C ILE A 60 -2.72 -7.01 1.90
N ASP A 61 -4.01 -6.87 2.17
CA ASP A 61 -4.66 -5.57 2.31
C ASP A 61 -4.49 -5.05 3.74
N VAL A 62 -3.62 -4.05 3.89
CA VAL A 62 -3.28 -3.44 5.19
C VAL A 62 -4.52 -2.85 5.88
N LEU A 63 -5.54 -2.43 5.12
CA LEU A 63 -6.73 -1.75 5.62
C LEU A 63 -7.95 -2.67 5.78
N GLY A 64 -7.82 -3.93 5.40
CA GLY A 64 -8.83 -4.96 5.70
C GLY A 64 -10.14 -4.84 4.95
N LYS A 65 -10.17 -4.26 3.74
CA LYS A 65 -11.31 -4.42 2.85
C LYS A 65 -11.47 -5.89 2.42
N ASN A 66 -10.35 -6.59 2.26
CA ASN A 66 -10.30 -8.01 1.88
C ASN A 66 -9.63 -8.94 2.91
N ASP A 67 -9.17 -8.44 4.06
CA ASP A 67 -8.62 -9.24 5.15
C ASP A 67 -9.63 -9.41 6.28
N SER A 68 -10.01 -10.66 6.58
CA SER A 68 -11.05 -10.97 7.57
C SER A 68 -10.67 -10.55 8.98
N TYR A 69 -9.40 -10.71 9.39
CA TYR A 69 -8.96 -10.32 10.73
C TYR A 69 -9.07 -8.81 10.90
N ILE A 70 -8.50 -8.02 9.97
CA ILE A 70 -8.53 -6.56 10.01
C ILE A 70 -9.96 -6.02 9.90
N ALA A 71 -10.82 -6.63 9.06
CA ALA A 71 -12.21 -6.22 8.89
C ALA A 71 -13.01 -6.25 10.20
N HIS A 72 -12.72 -7.22 11.09
CA HIS A 72 -13.40 -7.39 12.37
C HIS A 72 -12.78 -6.59 13.53
N LEU A 73 -11.65 -5.92 13.31
CA LEU A 73 -11.07 -5.06 14.33
C LEU A 73 -12.00 -3.89 14.70
N PRO A 74 -11.93 -3.39 15.95
CA PRO A 74 -12.56 -2.13 16.30
C PRO A 74 -11.96 -1.00 15.45
N ILE A 75 -12.77 0.02 15.16
CA ILE A 75 -12.29 1.23 14.48
C ILE A 75 -11.32 1.95 15.42
N ARG A 76 -10.14 2.31 14.91
CA ARG A 76 -9.18 3.13 15.64
C ARG A 76 -9.69 4.57 15.73
N VAL A 77 -9.81 5.07 16.96
CA VAL A 77 -10.12 6.46 17.26
C VAL A 77 -8.79 7.18 17.47
N LEU A 78 -8.47 8.14 16.61
CA LEU A 78 -7.35 9.03 16.84
C LEU A 78 -7.75 10.00 17.95
N HIS A 79 -6.87 10.19 18.93
CA HIS A 79 -7.09 11.12 20.05
C HIS A 79 -6.52 12.51 19.74
N GLY A 80 -6.97 13.53 20.46
CA GLY A 80 -6.49 14.91 20.32
C GLY A 80 -7.18 15.71 19.20
N ALA A 81 -6.53 16.75 18.68
CA ALA A 81 -7.11 17.62 17.64
C ALA A 81 -7.46 16.85 16.34
N ASN A 82 -6.69 15.79 16.05
CA ASN A 82 -6.87 14.95 14.87
C ASN A 82 -8.20 14.19 14.83
N GLN A 83 -8.89 14.04 15.97
CA GLN A 83 -10.20 13.37 15.99
C GLN A 83 -11.27 14.10 15.16
N TYR A 84 -11.12 15.42 14.97
CA TYR A 84 -12.08 16.27 14.27
C TYR A 84 -11.66 16.60 12.83
N THR A 85 -10.38 16.44 12.50
CA THR A 85 -9.82 16.79 11.19
C THR A 85 -9.46 15.56 10.36
N ASP A 86 -9.18 14.43 11.00
CA ASP A 86 -8.64 13.24 10.36
C ASP A 86 -9.73 12.18 10.16
N TYR A 87 -10.69 12.52 9.29
CA TYR A 87 -11.83 11.68 8.94
C TYR A 87 -11.52 10.84 7.69
N HIS A 88 -11.22 9.56 7.90
CA HIS A 88 -10.96 8.60 6.83
C HIS A 88 -11.96 7.42 6.86
N PRO A 89 -13.18 7.58 6.32
CA PRO A 89 -14.18 6.52 6.26
C PRO A 89 -13.61 5.24 5.63
N GLY A 90 -13.72 4.12 6.32
CA GLY A 90 -13.25 2.82 5.81
C GLY A 90 -11.73 2.64 5.74
N HIS A 91 -10.93 3.54 6.33
CA HIS A 91 -9.45 3.42 6.35
C HIS A 91 -8.90 3.59 7.78
N ARG A 92 -9.65 3.07 8.77
CA ARG A 92 -9.39 3.24 10.22
C ARG A 92 -9.19 1.93 10.98
N LYS A 93 -8.89 0.87 10.25
CA LYS A 93 -8.57 -0.44 10.82
C LYS A 93 -7.25 -0.88 10.19
N TRP A 94 -6.25 -1.14 11.03
CA TRP A 94 -4.97 -1.72 10.65
C TRP A 94 -4.29 -2.29 11.90
N ASP A 95 -3.41 -3.25 11.70
CA ASP A 95 -2.61 -3.88 12.74
C ASP A 95 -1.28 -4.35 12.14
N TYR A 96 -0.19 -3.60 12.39
CA TYR A 96 1.13 -3.95 11.87
C TYR A 96 1.72 -5.21 12.53
N SER A 97 1.30 -5.54 13.75
CA SER A 97 1.74 -6.78 14.41
C SER A 97 1.23 -8.01 13.67
N TYR A 98 0.00 -7.93 13.17
CA TYR A 98 -0.59 -8.96 12.32
C TYR A 98 -0.02 -8.90 10.91
N THR A 99 -0.12 -7.75 10.23
CA THR A 99 0.23 -7.63 8.81
C THR A 99 1.72 -7.83 8.54
N ILE A 100 2.60 -7.26 9.38
CA ILE A 100 4.06 -7.37 9.21
C ILE A 100 4.60 -8.49 10.09
N GLY A 101 4.28 -8.47 11.39
CA GLY A 101 4.85 -9.41 12.35
C GLY A 101 4.42 -10.87 12.14
N LYS A 102 3.13 -11.12 11.85
CA LYS A 102 2.58 -12.47 11.68
C LYS A 102 2.59 -12.93 10.23
N LEU A 103 2.06 -12.12 9.30
CA LEU A 103 1.94 -12.53 7.89
C LEU A 103 3.26 -12.42 7.13
N LYS A 104 4.20 -11.58 7.59
CA LYS A 104 5.55 -11.41 7.04
C LYS A 104 5.56 -11.35 5.51
N PRO A 105 4.92 -10.33 4.89
CA PRO A 105 4.98 -10.13 3.44
C PRO A 105 6.42 -10.02 2.95
N ASP A 106 6.67 -10.41 1.71
CA ASP A 106 7.98 -10.21 1.07
C ASP A 106 8.24 -8.73 0.82
N VAL A 107 7.20 -7.97 0.52
CA VAL A 107 7.30 -6.53 0.21
C VAL A 107 6.21 -5.76 0.95
N LEU A 108 6.60 -4.68 1.63
CA LEU A 108 5.70 -3.63 2.08
C LEU A 108 5.75 -2.50 1.06
N ALA A 109 4.77 -2.45 0.16
CA ALA A 109 4.74 -1.42 -0.87
C ALA A 109 4.44 -0.03 -0.27
N GLN A 110 3.64 0.01 0.78
CA GLN A 110 3.21 1.22 1.48
C GLN A 110 2.99 0.91 2.97
N LEU A 111 3.29 1.87 3.83
CA LEU A 111 2.76 1.90 5.20
C LEU A 111 1.58 2.87 5.26
N TRP A 112 0.68 2.66 6.21
CA TRP A 112 -0.44 3.56 6.47
C TRP A 112 -0.06 4.58 7.56
N LEU A 113 -1.05 5.06 8.32
CA LEU A 113 -0.87 5.94 9.46
C LEU A 113 -0.11 5.25 10.59
N ASN A 114 0.40 6.08 11.51
CA ASN A 114 1.17 5.66 12.69
C ASN A 114 2.30 4.69 12.36
N THR A 115 3.17 5.07 11.41
CA THR A 115 4.24 4.19 10.90
C THR A 115 5.23 3.76 11.99
N GLU A 116 5.32 4.53 13.09
CA GLU A 116 6.08 4.18 14.29
C GLU A 116 5.64 2.84 14.89
N GLU A 117 4.36 2.47 14.76
CA GLU A 117 3.85 1.16 15.20
C GLU A 117 4.40 0.00 14.37
N ALA A 118 4.87 0.27 13.15
CA ALA A 118 5.48 -0.74 12.29
C ALA A 118 6.96 -1.00 12.64
N GLU A 119 7.66 -0.03 13.23
CA GLU A 119 9.12 -0.07 13.48
C GLU A 119 9.62 -1.36 14.13
N PRO A 120 8.95 -1.93 15.16
CA PRO A 120 9.41 -3.17 15.79
C PRO A 120 9.50 -4.35 14.81
N TYR A 121 8.68 -4.35 13.76
CA TYR A 121 8.54 -5.42 12.77
C TYR A 121 9.38 -5.18 11.51
N LEU A 122 9.91 -3.97 11.32
CA LEU A 122 10.70 -3.60 10.13
C LEU A 122 12.17 -4.06 10.21
N LYS A 123 12.62 -4.63 11.33
CA LYS A 123 14.02 -5.07 11.51
C LYS A 123 14.47 -6.15 10.51
N GLU A 124 13.52 -6.94 10.01
CA GLU A 124 13.74 -7.99 8.99
C GLU A 124 13.60 -7.45 7.55
N TYR A 125 13.47 -6.12 7.40
CA TYR A 125 13.25 -5.47 6.12
C TYR A 125 14.31 -4.40 5.87
N THR A 126 14.70 -4.25 4.62
CA THR A 126 15.49 -3.09 4.18
C THR A 126 14.60 -2.09 3.47
N LYS A 127 14.78 -0.81 3.78
CA LYS A 127 14.12 0.28 3.05
C LYS A 127 14.88 0.52 1.75
N VAL A 128 14.18 0.54 0.62
CA VAL A 128 14.74 0.86 -0.69
C VAL A 128 13.94 1.96 -1.36
N THR A 129 14.62 2.78 -2.16
CA THR A 129 13.99 3.81 -2.97
C THR A 129 14.28 3.51 -4.43
N ILE A 130 13.24 3.21 -5.21
CA ILE A 130 13.36 2.92 -6.66
C ILE A 130 12.37 3.82 -7.38
N GLN A 131 12.86 4.59 -8.36
CA GLN A 131 12.04 5.57 -9.12
C GLN A 131 11.23 6.49 -8.19
N GLU A 132 11.89 7.07 -7.18
CA GLU A 132 11.27 7.97 -6.19
C GLU A 132 10.20 7.32 -5.28
N ARG A 133 10.09 5.98 -5.31
CA ARG A 133 9.17 5.24 -4.44
C ARG A 133 9.92 4.52 -3.34
N GLU A 134 9.56 4.84 -2.11
CA GLU A 134 10.03 4.14 -0.93
C GLU A 134 9.19 2.90 -0.67
N MET A 135 9.86 1.78 -0.40
CA MET A 135 9.23 0.52 -0.03
C MET A 135 10.15 -0.26 0.90
N TYR A 136 9.61 -1.29 1.56
CA TYR A 136 10.42 -2.18 2.40
C TYR A 136 10.43 -3.58 1.81
N LEU A 137 11.62 -4.17 1.72
CA LEU A 137 11.86 -5.49 1.16
C LEU A 137 12.38 -6.42 2.24
N ARG A 138 11.74 -7.58 2.43
CA ARG A 138 12.14 -8.54 3.47
C ARG A 138 13.49 -9.17 3.11
N THR A 139 14.51 -8.97 3.95
CA THR A 139 15.92 -9.24 3.62
C THR A 139 16.22 -10.71 3.33
N ASP A 140 15.49 -11.64 3.92
CA ASP A 140 15.68 -13.09 3.75
C ASP A 140 14.79 -13.70 2.64
N SER A 141 13.98 -12.89 1.97
CA SER A 141 13.04 -13.40 0.97
C SER A 141 13.76 -13.92 -0.27
N LYS A 142 13.47 -15.17 -0.61
CA LYS A 142 13.86 -15.81 -1.88
C LYS A 142 12.94 -15.44 -3.04
N GLU A 143 11.81 -14.78 -2.76
CA GLU A 143 10.84 -14.36 -3.77
C GLU A 143 11.14 -12.96 -4.33
N ILE A 144 12.12 -12.26 -3.76
CA ILE A 144 12.65 -11.00 -4.26
C ILE A 144 13.82 -11.28 -5.21
N LYS A 145 13.88 -10.56 -6.33
CA LYS A 145 14.97 -10.60 -7.30
C LYS A 145 16.01 -9.54 -6.93
N TRP A 146 16.85 -9.85 -5.95
CA TRP A 146 17.82 -8.90 -5.39
C TRP A 146 18.81 -8.37 -6.43
N ASP A 147 19.20 -9.19 -7.40
CA ASP A 147 20.02 -8.79 -8.56
C ASP A 147 19.37 -7.65 -9.35
N VAL A 148 18.05 -7.70 -9.53
CA VAL A 148 17.29 -6.63 -10.20
C VAL A 148 17.16 -5.41 -9.30
N VAL A 149 16.85 -5.60 -8.02
CA VAL A 149 16.73 -4.51 -7.03
C VAL A 149 18.01 -3.70 -6.99
N ASP A 150 19.16 -4.35 -6.81
CA ASP A 150 20.47 -3.70 -6.68
C ASP A 150 20.86 -2.93 -7.95
N SER A 151 20.38 -3.36 -9.12
CA SER A 151 20.59 -2.64 -10.39
C SER A 151 19.72 -1.38 -10.55
N LEU A 152 18.62 -1.29 -9.80
CA LEU A 152 17.62 -0.23 -9.88
C LEU A 152 17.75 0.80 -8.75
N VAL A 153 18.32 0.40 -7.62
CA VAL A 153 18.65 1.29 -6.51
C VAL A 153 19.83 2.18 -6.94
N ARG A 154 19.64 3.49 -6.85
CA ARG A 154 20.66 4.51 -7.12
C ARG A 154 20.95 5.31 -5.87
#